data_AF-L7JVD4-F1
#
_entry.id   AF-L7JVD4-F1
#
_cell.length_a   1.000
_cell.length_b   1.000
_cell.length_c   1.000
_cell.angle_alpha   90.00
_cell.angle_beta   90.00
_cell.angle_gamma   90.00
#
_symmetry.space_group_name_H-M   'P 1'
#
loop_
_entity.id
_entity.type
_entity.pdbx_description
1 polymer ?
#
loop_
_entity_poly.entity_id
_entity_poly.type
_entity_poly.pdbx_seq_one_letter_code
_entity_poly.pdbx_strand_id
1 'polypeptide(L)'
;MIINTITNILWHESLNHNLQCGLESLTLSGWGLEEKNIMMLRKFQNLRTLIVDSNHFKNEILENLPDQLETLEIIQKRNFYGANIKLVYFNSLALDKLKEHTNIRNLTFSGRFLRNTHIFACLPINLMVLKIMLSSRVDTLSPANILEKVTIKKLIIGLDEPNLSLRIYININPMKRQYYKTFDFLRNFIDFNSLDELVLETADGVVNIDKTTYRIK
;
A
#
# COMPACT_ATOMS: atom_id res chain seq x y z
N MET A 1 9.01 6.68 22.03
CA MET A 1 7.76 6.59 22.82
C MET A 1 7.24 7.99 23.19
N ILE A 2 8.05 8.86 23.80
CA ILE A 2 7.66 10.26 24.13
C ILE A 2 7.27 11.09 22.89
N ILE A 3 8.00 10.96 21.78
CA ILE A 3 7.70 11.71 20.54
C ILE A 3 6.31 11.36 19.98
N ASN A 4 5.91 10.08 19.98
CA ASN A 4 4.55 9.71 19.56
C ASN A 4 3.49 10.34 20.47
N THR A 5 3.72 10.37 21.78
CA THR A 5 2.79 11.01 22.72
C THR A 5 2.67 12.51 22.43
N ILE A 6 3.79 13.21 22.21
CA ILE A 6 3.79 14.64 21.85
C ILE A 6 3.06 14.86 20.53
N THR A 7 3.34 14.05 19.50
CA THR A 7 2.64 14.12 18.22
C THR A 7 1.13 13.92 18.38
N ASN A 8 0.70 12.95 19.18
CA ASN A 8 -0.73 12.69 19.37
C ASN A 8 -1.43 13.82 20.13
N ILE A 9 -0.76 14.47 21.09
CA ILE A 9 -1.25 15.67 21.78
C ILE A 9 -1.38 16.83 20.79
N LEU A 10 -0.31 17.12 20.04
CA LEU A 10 -0.31 18.19 19.04
C LEU A 10 -1.38 17.96 17.97
N TRP A 11 -1.58 16.72 17.54
CA TRP A 11 -2.63 16.37 16.59
C TRP A 11 -4.01 16.71 17.12
N HIS A 12 -4.30 16.26 18.35
CA HIS A 12 -5.58 16.52 18.99
C HIS A 12 -5.84 18.02 19.17
N GLU A 13 -4.83 18.80 19.57
CA GLU A 13 -4.96 20.23 19.81
C GLU A 13 -4.99 21.07 18.51
N SER A 14 -4.33 20.61 17.44
CA SER A 14 -4.22 21.36 16.18
C SER A 14 -5.37 21.09 15.19
N LEU A 15 -6.23 20.11 15.48
CA LEU A 15 -7.36 19.73 14.63
C LEU A 15 -8.55 20.70 14.75
N ASN A 16 -8.35 21.95 14.35
CA ASN A 16 -9.45 22.90 14.19
C ASN A 16 -10.27 22.59 12.92
N HIS A 17 -11.47 23.19 12.84
CA HIS A 17 -12.39 22.99 11.71
C HIS A 17 -11.75 23.33 10.36
N ASN A 18 -10.91 24.38 10.32
CA ASN A 18 -10.22 24.79 9.10
C ASN A 18 -9.25 23.71 8.57
N LEU A 19 -8.53 23.03 9.46
CA LEU A 19 -7.64 21.93 9.06
C LEU A 19 -8.47 20.72 8.56
N GLN A 20 -9.59 20.41 9.21
CA GLN A 20 -10.47 19.31 8.82
C GLN A 20 -11.08 19.52 7.42
N CYS A 21 -11.41 20.77 7.09
CA CYS A 21 -11.95 21.13 5.78
C CYS A 21 -10.86 21.50 4.77
N GLY A 22 -9.63 21.84 5.16
CA GLY A 22 -8.59 22.31 4.24
C GLY A 22 -7.54 21.28 3.86
N LEU A 23 -7.37 20.21 4.65
CA LEU A 23 -6.27 19.27 4.45
C LEU A 23 -6.56 18.29 3.31
N GLU A 24 -5.81 18.38 2.21
CA GLU A 24 -5.96 17.50 1.04
C GLU A 24 -5.04 16.27 1.06
N SER A 25 -3.89 16.36 1.73
CA SER A 25 -2.91 15.29 1.79
C SER A 25 -2.32 15.15 3.18
N LEU A 26 -2.20 13.91 3.65
CA LEU A 26 -1.69 13.59 4.96
C LEU A 26 -0.67 12.47 4.93
N THR A 27 0.49 12.72 5.53
CA THR A 27 1.58 11.75 5.62
C THR A 27 1.94 11.48 7.08
N LEU A 28 1.67 10.26 7.53
CA LEU A 28 1.94 9.73 8.87
C LEU A 28 3.16 8.80 8.80
N SER A 29 4.35 9.38 8.66
CA SER A 29 5.60 8.62 8.52
C SER A 29 6.32 8.48 9.86
N GLY A 30 6.60 7.25 10.29
CA GLY A 30 7.32 6.96 11.54
C GLY A 30 6.50 7.21 12.83
N TRP A 31 5.21 7.53 12.72
CA TRP A 31 4.34 7.86 13.86
C TRP A 31 3.11 6.97 13.87
N GLY A 32 2.74 6.49 15.06
CA GLY A 32 1.49 5.78 15.27
C GLY A 32 0.45 6.70 15.88
N LEU A 33 -0.72 6.75 15.26
CA LEU A 33 -1.87 7.44 15.83
C LEU A 33 -2.48 6.60 16.96
N GLU A 34 -2.86 7.28 18.04
CA GLU A 34 -3.75 6.73 19.05
C GLU A 34 -5.16 6.56 18.49
N GLU A 35 -5.93 5.66 19.08
CA GLU A 35 -7.28 5.28 18.61
C GLU A 35 -8.19 6.51 18.44
N LYS A 36 -8.17 7.44 19.40
CA LYS A 36 -8.92 8.70 19.33
C LYS A 36 -8.57 9.52 18.08
N ASN A 37 -7.29 9.59 17.72
CA ASN A 37 -6.82 10.34 16.55
C ASN A 37 -7.14 9.60 15.25
N ILE A 38 -7.13 8.26 15.26
CA ILE A 38 -7.59 7.44 14.13
C ILE A 38 -9.08 7.70 13.86
N MET A 39 -9.92 7.73 14.90
CA MET A 39 -11.35 8.03 14.77
C MET A 39 -11.64 9.44 14.23
N MET A 40 -10.66 10.35 14.27
CA MET A 40 -10.79 11.68 13.69
C MET A 40 -10.48 11.71 12.19
N LEU A 41 -9.86 10.67 11.62
CA LEU A 41 -9.53 10.61 10.19
C LEU A 41 -10.78 10.76 9.30
N ARG A 42 -11.91 10.17 9.71
CA ARG A 42 -13.20 10.31 9.01
C ARG A 42 -13.75 11.75 8.97
N LYS A 43 -13.24 12.65 9.81
CA LYS A 43 -13.70 14.05 9.86
C LYS A 43 -13.03 14.94 8.80
N PHE A 44 -11.96 14.47 8.15
CA PHE A 44 -11.31 15.25 7.11
C PHE A 44 -12.11 15.18 5.80
N GLN A 45 -12.86 16.22 5.53
CA GLN A 45 -13.82 16.24 4.41
C GLN A 45 -13.15 16.35 3.04
N ASN A 46 -11.94 16.92 2.98
CA ASN A 46 -11.22 17.15 1.73
C ASN A 46 -9.95 16.32 1.59
N LEU A 47 -9.70 15.37 2.50
CA LEU A 47 -8.50 14.54 2.43
C LEU A 47 -8.58 13.54 1.28
N ARG A 48 -7.76 13.77 0.25
CA ARG A 48 -7.65 12.94 -0.96
C ARG A 48 -6.53 11.92 -0.87
N THR A 49 -5.46 12.22 -0.13
CA THR A 49 -4.27 11.36 -0.03
C THR A 49 -3.91 11.07 1.43
N LEU A 50 -3.75 9.80 1.76
CA LEU A 50 -3.29 9.34 3.07
C LEU A 50 -2.13 8.37 2.90
N ILE A 51 -0.99 8.72 3.50
CA ILE A 51 0.21 7.88 3.52
C ILE A 51 0.48 7.50 4.98
N VAL A 52 0.50 6.20 5.26
CA VAL A 52 0.72 5.65 6.60
C VAL A 52 1.94 4.74 6.60
N ASP A 53 2.76 4.86 7.65
CA ASP A 53 3.85 3.93 7.89
C ASP A 53 3.31 2.54 8.28
N SER A 54 3.66 1.51 7.50
CA SER A 54 3.24 0.13 7.76
C SER A 54 3.68 -0.38 9.15
N ASN A 55 4.77 0.13 9.73
CA ASN A 55 5.22 -0.29 11.07
C ASN A 55 4.31 0.23 12.20
N HIS A 56 3.53 1.27 11.92
CA HIS A 56 2.63 1.93 12.86
C HIS A 56 1.16 1.78 12.44
N PHE A 57 0.91 0.99 11.42
CA PHE A 57 -0.42 0.75 10.90
C PHE A 57 -1.27 -0.01 11.91
N LYS A 58 -2.53 0.42 12.05
CA LYS A 58 -3.55 -0.20 12.88
C LYS A 58 -4.79 -0.46 12.03
N ASN A 59 -5.47 -1.58 12.25
CA ASN A 59 -6.61 -2.00 11.42
C ASN A 59 -7.76 -0.97 11.46
N GLU A 60 -7.93 -0.31 12.59
CA GLU A 60 -8.88 0.78 12.85
C GLU A 60 -8.70 1.96 11.87
N ILE A 61 -7.53 2.09 11.23
CA ILE A 61 -7.33 3.09 10.17
C ILE A 61 -8.25 2.80 8.98
N LEU A 62 -8.41 1.54 8.56
CA LEU A 62 -9.30 1.18 7.44
C LEU A 62 -10.76 1.46 7.76
N GLU A 63 -11.13 1.31 9.03
CA GLU A 63 -12.48 1.55 9.52
C GLU A 63 -12.82 3.05 9.60
N ASN A 64 -11.82 3.92 9.61
CA ASN A 64 -11.98 5.36 9.83
C ASN A 64 -11.38 6.22 8.70
N LEU A 65 -11.14 5.65 7.52
CA LEU A 65 -10.69 6.44 6.37
C LEU A 65 -11.73 7.51 6.01
N PRO A 66 -11.30 8.71 5.59
CA PRO A 66 -12.22 9.74 5.12
C PRO A 66 -12.89 9.35 3.80
N ASP A 67 -14.17 9.72 3.66
CA ASP A 67 -15.01 9.32 2.52
C ASP A 67 -14.46 9.81 1.17
N GLN A 68 -13.77 10.95 1.14
CA GLN A 68 -13.21 11.53 -0.10
C GLN A 68 -11.82 10.98 -0.46
N LEU A 69 -11.31 9.99 0.28
CA LEU A 69 -9.96 9.47 0.05
C LEU A 69 -9.86 8.79 -1.31
N GLU A 70 -8.90 9.24 -2.12
CA GLU A 70 -8.63 8.71 -3.46
C GLU A 70 -7.35 7.88 -3.51
N THR A 71 -6.37 8.23 -2.67
CA THR A 71 -5.06 7.59 -2.62
C THR A 71 -4.74 7.15 -1.20
N LEU A 72 -4.55 5.84 -1.02
CA LEU A 72 -4.07 5.26 0.23
C LEU A 72 -2.73 4.58 0.00
N GLU A 73 -1.72 4.97 0.77
CA GLU A 73 -0.41 4.32 0.77
C GLU A 73 -0.09 3.79 2.14
N ILE A 74 0.16 2.48 2.25
CA ILE A 74 0.64 1.83 3.47
C ILE A 74 2.02 1.28 3.18
N ILE A 75 3.02 2.11 3.46
CA ILE A 75 4.42 1.89 3.05
C ILE A 75 5.35 1.86 4.26
N GLN A 76 6.44 1.10 4.17
CA GLN A 76 7.42 1.06 5.25
C GLN A 76 8.44 2.19 5.06
N LYS A 77 8.35 3.28 5.84
CA LYS A 77 9.36 4.36 5.84
C LYS A 77 10.40 4.15 6.94
N ARG A 78 11.66 4.49 6.63
CA ARG A 78 12.84 4.18 7.44
C ARG A 78 13.21 5.30 8.40
N ASN A 79 12.24 5.76 9.19
CA ASN A 79 12.49 6.91 10.06
C ASN A 79 13.30 6.53 11.32
N PHE A 80 13.42 5.24 11.67
CA PHE A 80 14.21 4.79 12.83
C PHE A 80 14.96 3.47 12.59
N TYR A 81 16.29 3.55 12.56
CA TYR A 81 17.17 2.37 12.68
C TYR A 81 16.98 1.77 14.08
N GLY A 82 16.61 0.48 14.16
CA GLY A 82 16.44 -0.25 15.43
C GLY A 82 15.00 -0.39 15.92
N ALA A 83 14.00 0.10 15.18
CA ALA A 83 12.61 -0.24 15.48
C ALA A 83 12.38 -1.73 15.23
N ASN A 84 11.95 -2.48 16.26
CA ASN A 84 11.47 -3.84 16.11
C ASN A 84 10.35 -3.84 15.06
N ILE A 85 10.63 -4.42 13.89
CA ILE A 85 9.67 -4.55 12.80
C ILE A 85 8.57 -5.49 13.29
N LYS A 86 7.48 -4.94 13.81
CA LYS A 86 6.28 -5.72 14.08
C LYS A 86 5.63 -6.04 12.75
N LEU A 87 5.38 -7.33 12.51
CA LEU A 87 4.53 -7.77 11.42
C LEU A 87 3.11 -7.30 11.74
N VAL A 88 2.64 -6.29 11.00
CA VAL A 88 1.24 -5.89 11.06
C VAL A 88 0.47 -6.84 10.17
N TYR A 89 -0.45 -7.59 10.77
CA TYR A 89 -1.40 -8.43 10.06
C TYR A 89 -2.71 -7.69 9.96
N PHE A 90 -3.23 -7.59 8.75
CA PHE A 90 -4.61 -7.20 8.55
C PHE A 90 -5.52 -8.28 9.14
N ASN A 91 -6.44 -7.89 10.03
CA ASN A 91 -7.57 -8.77 10.34
C ASN A 91 -8.54 -8.75 9.12
N SER A 92 -9.35 -9.80 8.97
CA SER A 92 -10.28 -9.89 7.83
C SER A 92 -11.36 -8.79 7.87
N LEU A 93 -11.88 -8.49 9.05
CA LEU A 93 -12.97 -7.50 9.23
C LEU A 93 -12.59 -6.09 8.76
N ALA A 94 -11.36 -5.65 9.04
CA ALA A 94 -10.87 -4.35 8.61
C ALA A 94 -10.52 -4.33 7.12
N LEU A 95 -10.11 -5.47 6.55
CA LEU A 95 -9.99 -5.58 5.10
C LEU A 95 -11.35 -5.44 4.42
N ASP A 96 -12.40 -6.06 4.95
CA ASP A 96 -13.74 -5.91 4.38
C ASP A 96 -14.18 -4.44 4.32
N LYS A 97 -13.77 -3.62 5.31
CA LYS A 97 -13.98 -2.17 5.28
C LYS A 97 -13.26 -1.46 4.14
N LEU A 98 -12.09 -1.94 3.72
CA LEU A 98 -11.38 -1.37 2.57
C LEU A 98 -12.22 -1.43 1.28
N LYS A 99 -12.99 -2.51 1.10
CA LYS A 99 -13.86 -2.69 -0.07
C LYS A 99 -15.01 -1.67 -0.12
N GLU A 100 -15.46 -1.18 1.04
CA GLU A 100 -16.53 -0.19 1.16
C GLU A 100 -16.08 1.22 0.68
N HIS A 101 -14.77 1.49 0.64
CA HIS A 101 -14.20 2.79 0.25
C HIS A 101 -14.14 2.99 -1.27
N THR A 102 -15.29 3.25 -1.87
CA THR A 102 -15.48 3.34 -3.34
C THR A 102 -14.72 4.48 -4.03
N ASN A 103 -14.24 5.49 -3.29
CA ASN A 103 -13.49 6.60 -3.88
C ASN A 103 -11.99 6.32 -4.05
N ILE A 104 -11.46 5.27 -3.39
CA ILE A 104 -10.04 4.91 -3.50
C ILE A 104 -9.77 4.36 -4.90
N ARG A 105 -8.92 5.08 -5.65
CA ARG A 105 -8.48 4.75 -7.00
C ARG A 105 -7.03 4.30 -7.04
N ASN A 106 -6.21 4.77 -6.09
CA ASN A 106 -4.79 4.44 -5.99
C ASN A 106 -4.50 3.81 -4.64
N LEU A 107 -3.89 2.63 -4.67
CA LEU A 107 -3.61 1.88 -3.46
C LEU A 107 -2.19 1.34 -3.50
N THR A 108 -1.40 1.67 -2.49
CA THR A 108 -0.02 1.19 -2.35
C THR A 108 0.11 0.36 -1.09
N PHE A 109 0.67 -0.85 -1.22
CA PHE A 109 0.97 -1.72 -0.10
C PHE A 109 2.43 -2.17 -0.09
N SER A 110 2.97 -2.40 1.11
CA SER A 110 4.15 -3.25 1.26
C SER A 110 3.86 -4.68 0.80
N GLY A 111 4.80 -5.30 0.10
CA GLY A 111 4.73 -6.69 -0.37
C GLY A 111 4.63 -7.71 0.77
N ARG A 112 4.88 -7.32 2.02
CA ARG A 112 4.62 -8.16 3.20
C ARG A 112 3.13 -8.47 3.38
N PHE A 113 2.25 -7.59 2.92
CA PHE A 113 0.81 -7.79 2.99
C PHE A 113 0.32 -8.89 2.03
N LEU A 114 1.12 -9.29 1.04
CA LEU A 114 0.81 -10.42 0.16
C LEU A 114 0.74 -11.77 0.88
N ARG A 115 1.22 -11.86 2.13
CA ARG A 115 1.04 -13.05 2.99
C ARG A 115 -0.42 -13.33 3.30
N ASN A 116 -1.26 -12.29 3.34
CA ASN A 116 -2.70 -12.44 3.47
C ASN A 116 -3.34 -12.22 2.10
N THR A 117 -3.49 -13.29 1.34
CA THR A 117 -4.09 -13.26 -0.02
C THR A 117 -5.54 -12.78 -0.02
N HIS A 118 -6.24 -12.80 1.12
CA HIS A 118 -7.59 -12.27 1.24
C HIS A 118 -7.68 -10.77 0.89
N ILE A 119 -6.58 -10.02 1.01
CA ILE A 119 -6.52 -8.60 0.64
C ILE A 119 -7.03 -8.34 -0.78
N PHE A 120 -6.83 -9.29 -1.72
CA PHE A 120 -7.31 -9.16 -3.09
C PHE A 120 -8.83 -9.21 -3.21
N ALA A 121 -9.51 -9.99 -2.38
CA ALA A 121 -10.98 -10.04 -2.35
C ALA A 121 -11.61 -8.76 -1.76
N CYS A 122 -10.81 -8.00 -1.02
CA CYS A 122 -11.21 -6.82 -0.27
C CYS A 122 -10.72 -5.50 -0.89
N LEU A 123 -10.20 -5.52 -2.11
CA LEU A 123 -9.77 -4.30 -2.79
C LEU A 123 -10.99 -3.40 -3.11
N PRO A 124 -10.82 -2.06 -3.10
CA PRO A 124 -11.87 -1.12 -3.48
C PRO A 124 -12.40 -1.40 -4.89
N ILE A 125 -13.72 -1.30 -5.08
CA ILE A 125 -14.37 -1.66 -6.34
C ILE A 125 -13.92 -0.79 -7.54
N ASN A 126 -13.59 0.48 -7.28
CA ASN A 126 -13.15 1.43 -8.31
C ASN A 126 -11.63 1.57 -8.36
N LEU A 127 -10.89 0.61 -7.81
CA LEU A 127 -9.44 0.66 -7.78
C LEU A 127 -8.89 0.65 -9.22
N MET A 128 -8.11 1.67 -9.56
CA MET A 128 -7.50 1.82 -10.89
C MET A 128 -6.03 1.42 -10.87
N VAL A 129 -5.31 1.79 -9.81
CA VAL A 129 -3.87 1.60 -9.68
C VAL A 129 -3.59 0.83 -8.39
N LEU A 130 -2.98 -0.35 -8.53
CA LEU A 130 -2.41 -1.08 -7.42
C LEU A 130 -0.89 -1.04 -7.50
N LYS A 131 -0.24 -0.54 -6.44
CA LYS A 131 1.20 -0.55 -6.30
C LYS A 131 1.61 -1.47 -5.16
N ILE A 132 2.57 -2.35 -5.44
CA ILE A 132 3.08 -3.32 -4.48
C ILE A 132 4.58 -3.11 -4.35
N MET A 133 5.02 -2.66 -3.18
CA MET A 133 6.44 -2.48 -2.85
C MET A 133 7.03 -3.82 -2.47
N LEU A 134 7.73 -4.48 -3.38
CA LEU A 134 8.33 -5.78 -3.12
C LEU A 134 9.31 -5.72 -1.95
N SER A 135 9.22 -6.73 -1.10
CA SER A 135 10.25 -7.04 -0.11
C SER A 135 10.94 -8.34 -0.54
N SER A 136 12.16 -8.55 -0.09
CA SER A 136 13.04 -9.69 -0.46
C SER A 136 12.52 -11.10 -0.07
N ARG A 137 11.23 -11.26 0.31
CA ARG A 137 10.64 -12.49 0.86
C ARG A 137 9.40 -13.01 0.12
N VAL A 138 9.26 -12.75 -1.18
CA VAL A 138 8.10 -13.24 -1.96
C VAL A 138 8.19 -14.73 -2.33
N ASP A 139 9.34 -15.36 -2.12
CA ASP A 139 9.60 -16.76 -2.52
C ASP A 139 8.79 -17.84 -1.76
N THR A 140 7.94 -17.48 -0.79
CA THR A 140 7.19 -18.46 0.04
C THR A 140 5.67 -18.32 -0.04
N LEU A 141 5.14 -17.64 -1.05
CA LEU A 141 3.69 -17.42 -1.17
C LEU A 141 3.03 -18.53 -1.98
N SER A 142 2.15 -19.31 -1.32
CA SER A 142 1.26 -20.25 -2.00
C SER A 142 -0.06 -19.55 -2.31
N PRO A 143 -0.54 -19.57 -3.56
CA PRO A 143 -1.81 -18.95 -3.89
C PRO A 143 -2.97 -19.66 -3.17
N ALA A 144 -3.86 -18.89 -2.55
CA ALA A 144 -5.16 -19.39 -2.14
C ALA A 144 -6.09 -19.40 -3.37
N ASN A 145 -7.04 -20.33 -3.44
CA ASN A 145 -8.04 -20.35 -4.49
C ASN A 145 -8.98 -19.14 -4.33
N ILE A 146 -8.78 -18.10 -5.14
CA ILE A 146 -9.76 -17.03 -5.31
C ILE A 146 -10.55 -17.32 -6.59
N LEU A 147 -11.88 -17.26 -6.50
CA LEU A 147 -12.78 -17.58 -7.60
C LEU A 147 -12.84 -16.46 -8.66
N GLU A 148 -12.69 -15.19 -8.25
CA GLU A 148 -12.76 -14.04 -9.13
C GLU A 148 -11.49 -13.19 -9.06
N LYS A 149 -10.95 -12.86 -10.24
CA LYS A 149 -9.78 -11.99 -10.35
C LYS A 149 -10.19 -10.53 -10.31
N VAL A 150 -9.40 -9.73 -9.62
CA VAL A 150 -9.56 -8.28 -9.54
C VAL A 150 -9.15 -7.66 -10.88
N THR A 151 -9.99 -6.77 -11.38
CA THR A 151 -9.72 -5.96 -12.57
C THR A 151 -9.21 -4.58 -12.13
N ILE A 152 -8.03 -4.20 -12.60
CA ILE A 152 -7.42 -2.87 -12.38
C ILE A 152 -6.78 -2.42 -13.69
N LYS A 153 -6.52 -1.12 -13.85
CA LYS A 153 -5.88 -0.58 -15.06
C LYS A 153 -4.36 -0.63 -15.00
N LYS A 154 -3.78 -0.40 -13.83
CA LYS A 154 -2.32 -0.30 -13.67
C LYS A 154 -1.84 -1.09 -12.47
N LEU A 155 -0.88 -1.98 -12.72
CA LEU A 155 -0.15 -2.69 -11.68
C LEU A 155 1.30 -2.19 -11.66
N ILE A 156 1.73 -1.65 -10.52
CA ILE A 156 3.10 -1.18 -10.31
C ILE A 156 3.78 -2.09 -9.29
N ILE A 157 4.93 -2.62 -9.65
CA ILE A 157 5.79 -3.37 -8.73
C ILE A 157 7.00 -2.50 -8.42
N GLY A 158 7.03 -1.95 -7.20
CA GLY A 158 8.18 -1.21 -6.69
C GLY A 158 9.26 -2.18 -6.25
N LEU A 159 10.43 -2.13 -6.86
CA LEU A 159 11.55 -3.03 -6.59
C LEU A 159 12.46 -2.50 -5.48
N ASP A 160 12.57 -1.19 -5.38
CA ASP A 160 13.33 -0.57 -4.30
C ASP A 160 12.43 -0.42 -3.09
N GLU A 161 12.42 -1.47 -2.24
CA GLU A 161 12.03 -1.26 -0.86
C GLU A 161 13.02 -0.22 -0.29
N PRO A 162 12.57 0.90 0.31
CA PRO A 162 13.45 1.91 0.90
C PRO A 162 14.43 1.37 1.95
N ASN A 163 14.30 0.08 2.28
CA ASN A 163 14.94 -0.66 3.35
C ASN A 163 15.96 -1.71 2.87
N LEU A 164 16.15 -1.94 1.56
CA LEU A 164 17.21 -2.83 1.06
C LEU A 164 18.44 -2.01 0.66
N SER A 165 19.62 -2.40 1.14
CA SER A 165 20.91 -1.81 0.74
C SER A 165 21.30 -2.15 -0.71
N LEU A 166 20.54 -3.04 -1.34
CA LEU A 166 20.70 -3.41 -2.73
C LEU A 166 19.64 -2.63 -3.51
N ARG A 167 20.06 -1.52 -4.13
CA ARG A 167 19.27 -0.95 -5.23
C ARG A 167 19.07 -2.03 -6.27
N ILE A 168 17.82 -2.38 -6.51
CA ILE A 168 17.50 -3.36 -7.53
C ILE A 168 17.48 -2.60 -8.84
N TYR A 169 18.62 -2.55 -9.52
CA TYR A 169 18.65 -2.04 -10.88
C TYR A 169 17.79 -2.94 -11.76
N ILE A 170 16.93 -2.32 -12.56
CA ILE A 170 16.21 -3.01 -13.63
C ILE A 170 17.26 -3.50 -14.63
N ASN A 171 17.69 -4.75 -14.45
CA ASN A 171 18.66 -5.37 -15.33
C ASN A 171 17.94 -5.84 -16.61
N ILE A 172 18.49 -5.49 -17.77
CA ILE A 172 18.07 -6.03 -19.06
C ILE A 172 18.21 -7.56 -19.13
N ASN A 173 19.03 -8.18 -18.28
CA ASN A 173 19.22 -9.64 -18.24
C ASN A 173 17.96 -10.40 -17.74
N PRO A 174 17.30 -11.20 -18.61
CA PRO A 174 16.10 -11.96 -18.27
C PRO A 174 16.30 -13.01 -17.17
N MET A 175 17.50 -13.55 -17.00
CA MET A 175 17.79 -14.69 -16.13
C MET A 175 17.95 -14.32 -14.65
N LYS A 176 18.02 -13.03 -14.31
CA LYS A 176 18.15 -12.53 -12.92
C LYS A 176 16.85 -11.95 -12.35
N ARG A 177 15.72 -12.09 -13.04
CA ARG A 177 14.48 -11.37 -12.74
C ARG A 177 13.68 -12.06 -11.63
N GLN A 178 14.01 -11.73 -10.38
CA GLN A 178 13.32 -12.21 -9.18
C GLN A 178 11.81 -11.85 -9.16
N TYR A 179 11.40 -10.83 -9.90
CA TYR A 179 10.02 -10.33 -9.95
C TYR A 179 9.07 -11.15 -10.86
N TYR A 180 9.56 -12.08 -11.69
CA TYR A 180 8.67 -12.91 -12.53
C TYR A 180 7.75 -13.79 -11.70
N LYS A 181 8.31 -14.42 -10.65
CA LYS A 181 7.51 -15.21 -9.71
C LYS A 181 6.43 -14.38 -9.04
N THR A 182 6.70 -13.09 -8.78
CA THR A 182 5.69 -12.16 -8.28
C THR A 182 4.58 -11.94 -9.29
N PHE A 183 4.89 -11.71 -10.57
CA PHE A 183 3.86 -11.56 -11.59
C PHE A 183 3.01 -12.82 -11.74
N ASP A 184 3.64 -13.99 -11.77
CA ASP A 184 2.91 -15.28 -11.86
C ASP A 184 2.03 -15.52 -10.63
N PHE A 185 2.53 -15.18 -9.44
CA PHE A 185 1.73 -15.19 -8.22
C PHE A 185 0.54 -14.25 -8.31
N LEU A 186 0.75 -12.99 -8.70
CA LEU A 186 -0.29 -11.96 -8.80
C LEU A 186 -1.32 -12.26 -9.88
N ARG A 187 -0.95 -12.94 -10.96
CA ARG A 187 -1.86 -13.36 -12.03
C ARG A 187 -2.97 -14.29 -11.52
N ASN A 188 -2.79 -14.95 -10.37
CA ASN A 188 -3.86 -15.72 -9.73
C ASN A 188 -4.98 -14.85 -9.17
N PHE A 189 -4.69 -13.58 -8.86
CA PHE A 189 -5.62 -12.68 -8.17
C PHE A 189 -6.02 -11.47 -9.00
N ILE A 190 -5.21 -11.10 -10.00
CA ILE A 190 -5.41 -9.92 -10.84
C ILE A 190 -5.57 -10.39 -12.29
N ASP A 191 -6.54 -9.83 -13.00
CA ASP A 191 -6.69 -10.07 -14.43
C ASP A 191 -5.67 -9.24 -15.23
N PHE A 192 -4.55 -9.88 -15.58
CA PHE A 192 -3.49 -9.25 -16.35
C PHE A 192 -3.90 -8.85 -17.77
N ASN A 193 -4.95 -9.46 -18.35
CA ASN A 193 -5.41 -9.09 -19.68
C ASN A 193 -6.12 -7.74 -19.67
N SER A 194 -6.77 -7.40 -18.56
CA SER A 194 -7.48 -6.12 -18.34
C SER A 194 -6.56 -4.95 -18.00
N LEU A 195 -5.31 -5.21 -17.62
CA LEU A 195 -4.34 -4.15 -17.33
C LEU A 195 -4.15 -3.31 -18.61
N ASP A 196 -4.03 -2.00 -18.48
CA ASP A 196 -3.48 -1.09 -19.49
C ASP A 196 -1.95 -1.08 -19.39
N GLU A 197 -1.44 -1.03 -18.15
CA GLU A 197 -0.02 -0.91 -17.84
C GLU A 197 0.41 -1.92 -16.76
N LEU A 198 1.53 -2.60 -17.01
CA LEU A 198 2.29 -3.34 -16.01
C LEU A 198 3.65 -2.67 -15.89
N VAL A 199 4.05 -2.28 -14.69
CA VAL A 199 5.19 -1.39 -14.50
C VAL A 199 6.11 -1.91 -13.41
N LEU A 200 7.42 -1.82 -13.64
CA LEU A 200 8.42 -1.90 -12.58
C LEU A 200 8.89 -0.49 -12.24
N GLU A 201 8.99 -0.20 -10.95
CA GLU A 201 9.48 1.08 -10.43
C GLU A 201 10.71 0.83 -9.55
N THR A 202 11.75 1.63 -9.77
CA THR A 202 12.94 1.75 -8.94
C THR A 202 13.13 3.21 -8.54
N ALA A 203 14.07 3.49 -7.64
CA ALA A 203 14.51 4.83 -7.30
C ALA A 203 15.06 5.58 -8.51
N ASP A 204 15.63 4.86 -9.48
CA ASP A 204 16.27 5.44 -10.65
C ASP A 204 15.31 5.59 -11.85
N GLY A 205 14.10 5.02 -11.80
CA GLY A 205 13.13 5.19 -12.87
C GLY A 205 12.00 4.16 -12.91
N VAL A 206 11.24 4.23 -13.99
CA VAL A 206 10.03 3.44 -14.21
C VAL A 206 10.10 2.79 -15.59
N VAL A 207 9.82 1.49 -15.68
CA VAL A 207 9.77 0.78 -16.98
C VAL A 207 8.44 0.06 -17.16
N ASN A 208 7.91 0.11 -18.38
CA ASN A 208 6.72 -0.64 -18.77
C ASN A 208 7.13 -2.06 -19.19
N ILE A 209 6.34 -3.01 -18.73
CA ILE A 209 6.55 -4.44 -18.91
C ILE A 209 5.42 -5.01 -19.78
N ASP A 210 5.81 -5.87 -20.71
CA ASP A 210 4.89 -6.69 -21.47
C ASP A 210 4.17 -7.69 -20.55
N LYS A 211 2.84 -7.68 -20.58
CA LYS A 211 1.99 -8.44 -19.64
C LYS A 211 2.05 -9.95 -19.88
N THR A 212 2.55 -10.40 -21.02
CA THR A 212 2.60 -11.82 -21.41
C THR A 212 3.98 -12.41 -21.23
N THR A 213 5.00 -11.70 -21.69
CA THR A 213 6.40 -12.16 -21.69
C THR A 213 7.21 -11.63 -20.52
N TYR A 214 6.67 -10.66 -19.77
CA TYR A 214 7.33 -9.91 -18.72
C TYR A 214 8.64 -9.24 -19.14
N ARG A 215 8.79 -8.95 -20.44
CA ARG A 215 9.92 -8.21 -20.99
C ARG A 215 9.65 -6.71 -20.95
N ILE A 216 10.72 -5.92 -20.86
CA ILE A 216 10.62 -4.47 -21.02
C ILE A 216 10.10 -4.18 -22.43
N LYS A 217 9.11 -3.30 -22.54
CA LYS A 217 8.57 -2.85 -23.83
C LYS A 217 9.51 -1.88 -24.55
#